data_AF-A0AAU6JGP2-F1
#
_entry.id   AF-A0AAU6JGP2-F1
#
_cell.length_a   1.000
_cell.length_b   1.000
_cell.length_c   1.000
_cell.angle_alpha   90.00
_cell.angle_beta   90.00
_cell.angle_gamma   90.00
#
_symmetry.space_group_name_H-M   'P 1'
#
loop_
_entity.id
_entity.type
_entity.pdbx_description
1 polymer ?
#
loop_
_entity_poly.entity_id
_entity_poly.type
_entity_poly.pdbx_seq_one_letter_code
_entity_poly.pdbx_strand_id
1 'polypeptide(L)'
;MSNDADEPEEGSESEPVDPFGLARAFQPLTDYYRSVFADLLQPVIQTYQPMSHIGEMISKQLVEAAGVNAMLRETFEPLHEHFREYWRDVFEGFGSLKERIYPPNLHDATPSVEEFEQLLLEEGIPLMWVPGPKVVRALLDAPNAVERRRIIGRRWKGIINHCETVIEDVDHPELLEYRGFAIDCVAALRDGHNNPAQALAANLLDSLMQAHFSQSERAKLTSHRLGKFDLNDHGIRVALTFAPVWYAHAEYWPKNGDPIPRVFGRHPSAHGVSRSQYSRINAVYGLMLVTSVLKFFDVELER
;
A
#
# COMPACT_ATOMS: atom_id res chain seq x y z
N MET A 1 -70.35 -13.47 -4.91
CA MET A 1 -69.51 -13.28 -6.11
C MET A 1 -69.16 -11.80 -6.15
N SER A 2 -67.93 -11.32 -6.11
CA SER A 2 -66.60 -11.84 -5.78
C SER A 2 -65.71 -10.59 -5.67
N ASN A 3 -64.82 -10.57 -4.70
CA ASN A 3 -63.65 -9.69 -4.53
C ASN A 3 -63.87 -8.22 -4.15
N ASP A 4 -63.90 -8.01 -2.83
CA ASP A 4 -63.09 -6.99 -2.16
C ASP A 4 -61.59 -7.34 -2.29
N ALA A 5 -60.78 -6.31 -2.57
CA ALA A 5 -59.33 -6.22 -2.34
C ALA A 5 -59.07 -4.70 -2.26
N ASP A 6 -59.08 -4.06 -1.09
CA ASP A 6 -58.08 -4.15 0.00
C ASP A 6 -56.65 -4.18 -0.55
N GLU A 7 -56.13 -2.97 -0.81
CA GLU A 7 -54.69 -2.69 -0.78
C GLU A 7 -54.22 -2.83 0.67
N PRO A 8 -53.19 -3.63 0.98
CA PRO A 8 -52.57 -3.59 2.29
C PRO A 8 -51.53 -2.46 2.36
N GLU A 9 -51.70 -1.61 3.36
CA GLU A 9 -50.66 -0.81 3.99
C GLU A 9 -49.57 -1.71 4.64
N GLU A 10 -48.35 -1.18 4.62
CA GLU A 10 -47.23 -1.37 5.57
C GLU A 10 -46.48 -2.70 5.67
N GLY A 11 -45.14 -2.59 5.62
CA GLY A 11 -44.27 -3.27 6.59
C GLY A 11 -43.11 -4.10 6.05
N SER A 12 -42.01 -3.45 5.66
CA SER A 12 -40.71 -3.69 6.32
C SER A 12 -39.77 -2.53 5.99
N GLU A 13 -39.85 -1.47 6.80
CA GLU A 13 -38.76 -0.50 6.92
C GLU A 13 -37.49 -1.31 7.22
N SER A 14 -36.53 -1.28 6.30
CA SER A 14 -35.19 -1.79 6.56
C SER A 14 -34.64 -1.02 7.76
N GLU A 15 -34.32 -1.74 8.84
CA GLU A 15 -33.68 -1.15 10.01
C GLU A 15 -32.51 -0.25 9.56
N PRO A 16 -32.41 0.98 10.07
CA PRO A 16 -31.28 1.83 9.75
C PRO A 16 -30.01 1.13 10.23
N VAL A 17 -29.13 0.79 9.28
CA VAL A 17 -27.78 0.26 9.54
C VAL A 17 -27.12 1.20 10.54
N ASP A 18 -26.86 0.68 11.74
CA ASP A 18 -26.28 1.43 12.85
C ASP A 18 -24.91 2.00 12.41
N PRO A 19 -24.79 3.33 12.16
CA PRO A 19 -23.55 3.93 11.72
C PRO A 19 -22.46 3.90 12.81
N PHE A 20 -22.80 3.40 14.01
CA PHE A 20 -21.90 3.20 15.13
C PHE A 20 -21.51 1.73 15.36
N GLY A 21 -22.03 0.79 14.57
CA GLY A 21 -21.65 -0.64 14.66
C GLY A 21 -20.18 -0.87 14.33
N LEU A 22 -19.69 -0.25 13.25
CA LEU A 22 -18.26 -0.23 12.88
C LEU A 22 -17.41 0.55 13.89
N ALA A 23 -17.92 1.68 14.43
CA ALA A 23 -17.22 2.41 15.48
C ALA A 23 -17.01 1.55 16.74
N ARG A 24 -17.96 0.67 17.08
CA ARG A 24 -17.81 -0.32 18.16
C ARG A 24 -16.82 -1.43 17.84
N ALA A 25 -16.75 -1.91 16.61
CA ALA A 25 -15.77 -2.92 16.18
C ALA A 25 -14.32 -2.41 16.35
N PHE A 26 -14.11 -1.11 16.13
CA PHE A 26 -12.82 -0.45 16.34
C PHE A 26 -12.63 0.13 17.76
N GLN A 27 -13.61 0.05 18.66
CA GLN A 27 -13.52 0.62 20.01
C GLN A 27 -12.43 -0.04 20.87
N PRO A 28 -12.28 -1.39 20.90
CA PRO A 28 -11.21 -2.03 21.66
C PRO A 28 -9.82 -1.65 21.14
N LEU A 29 -9.71 -1.44 19.83
CA LEU A 29 -8.49 -0.98 19.17
C LEU A 29 -8.20 0.49 19.55
N THR A 30 -9.22 1.34 19.50
CA THR A 30 -9.15 2.77 19.85
C THR A 30 -8.83 2.98 21.34
N ASP A 31 -9.38 2.16 22.22
CA ASP A 31 -9.15 2.22 23.67
C ASP A 31 -7.76 1.68 24.05
N TYR A 32 -7.27 0.65 23.35
CA TYR A 32 -5.89 0.19 23.43
C TYR A 32 -4.89 1.27 22.98
N TYR A 33 -5.17 1.98 21.89
CA TYR A 33 -4.33 3.09 21.44
C TYR A 33 -4.40 4.30 22.39
N ARG A 34 -5.55 4.62 22.98
CA ARG A 34 -5.68 5.77 23.90
C ARG A 34 -4.89 5.60 25.20
N SER A 35 -4.81 4.38 25.75
CA SER A 35 -4.02 4.13 26.97
C SER A 35 -2.52 4.17 26.72
N VAL A 36 -2.07 3.65 25.57
CA VAL A 36 -0.65 3.66 25.17
C VAL A 36 -0.17 5.08 24.81
N PHE A 37 -1.04 5.90 24.20
CA PHE A 37 -0.71 7.29 23.84
C PHE A 37 -0.70 8.26 25.04
N ALA A 38 -1.50 8.00 26.09
CA ALA A 38 -1.58 8.88 27.27
C ALA A 38 -0.27 8.90 28.09
N ASP A 39 0.44 7.77 28.14
CA ASP A 39 1.72 7.66 28.84
C ASP A 39 2.90 8.20 28.00
N LEU A 40 2.76 8.20 26.67
CA LEU A 40 3.82 8.59 25.73
C LEU A 40 3.91 10.10 25.46
N LEU A 41 2.78 10.82 25.50
CA LEU A 41 2.72 12.23 25.09
C LEU A 41 3.03 13.24 26.21
N GLN A 42 3.16 12.79 27.45
CA GLN A 42 3.36 13.71 28.57
C GLN A 42 4.67 14.54 28.53
N PRO A 43 5.77 14.06 27.92
CA PRO A 43 6.97 14.87 27.73
C PRO A 43 6.89 15.87 26.56
N VAL A 44 6.05 15.61 25.54
CA VAL A 44 6.06 16.32 24.25
C VAL A 44 5.26 17.63 24.29
N ILE A 45 4.22 17.70 25.13
CA ILE A 45 3.36 18.88 25.26
C ILE A 45 4.12 20.09 25.83
N GLN A 46 5.30 19.89 26.44
CA GLN A 46 6.05 20.97 27.09
C GLN A 46 6.99 21.75 26.16
N THR A 47 7.24 21.32 24.91
CA THR A 47 8.50 21.72 24.25
C THR A 47 8.46 22.60 22.98
N TYR A 48 7.38 22.84 22.22
CA TYR A 48 7.56 23.59 20.95
C TYR A 48 6.54 24.69 20.56
N GLN A 49 7.11 25.87 20.21
CA GLN A 49 6.60 26.98 19.39
C GLN A 49 7.38 27.07 18.05
N PRO A 50 6.90 27.76 17.00
CA PRO A 50 7.27 27.48 15.60
C PRO A 50 8.28 28.45 14.94
N MET A 51 8.95 28.01 13.86
CA MET A 51 9.76 28.87 12.97
C MET A 51 9.70 28.44 11.48
N SER A 52 9.68 29.43 10.57
CA SER A 52 9.53 29.33 9.11
C SER A 52 10.70 29.99 8.36
N HIS A 53 11.01 29.50 7.14
CA HIS A 53 11.69 30.13 5.97
C HIS A 53 12.94 29.38 5.41
N ILE A 54 12.74 28.52 4.40
CA ILE A 54 13.80 28.05 3.46
C ILE A 54 13.18 27.87 2.07
N GLY A 55 12.88 28.96 1.36
CA GLY A 55 12.07 28.94 0.13
C GLY A 55 12.79 29.17 -1.20
N GLU A 56 13.99 29.76 -1.24
CA GLU A 56 14.43 30.43 -2.48
C GLU A 56 15.76 29.97 -3.12
N MET A 57 16.49 28.99 -2.58
CA MET A 57 17.85 28.68 -3.10
C MET A 57 17.99 27.52 -4.10
N ILE A 58 17.00 26.65 -4.31
CA ILE A 58 17.27 25.31 -4.91
C ILE A 58 17.08 25.24 -6.45
N SER A 59 16.72 26.34 -7.13
CA SER A 59 16.17 26.24 -8.50
C SER A 59 17.16 25.99 -9.66
N LYS A 60 18.49 26.01 -9.49
CA LYS A 60 19.39 26.11 -10.68
C LYS A 60 20.47 25.05 -10.88
N GLN A 61 20.62 24.05 -10.01
CA GLN A 61 21.68 23.02 -10.18
C GLN A 61 21.20 21.57 -10.35
N LEU A 62 19.88 21.31 -10.37
CA LEU A 62 19.29 19.95 -10.38
C LEU A 62 18.88 19.47 -11.79
N VAL A 63 19.81 19.38 -12.75
CA VAL A 63 19.50 18.86 -14.10
C VAL A 63 20.15 17.52 -14.45
N GLU A 64 21.03 16.94 -13.63
CA GLU A 64 21.69 15.67 -14.01
C GLU A 64 21.28 14.47 -13.14
N ALA A 65 20.78 13.45 -13.86
CA ALA A 65 20.08 12.21 -13.51
C ALA A 65 20.61 11.30 -12.38
N ALA A 66 21.51 11.76 -11.52
CA ALA A 66 21.94 11.06 -10.29
C ALA A 66 21.32 11.67 -9.01
N GLY A 67 20.67 12.83 -9.10
CA GLY A 67 20.30 13.64 -7.93
C GLY A 67 19.08 13.16 -7.13
N VAL A 68 18.10 12.47 -7.72
CA VAL A 68 16.83 12.18 -7.00
C VAL A 68 17.03 11.17 -5.86
N ASN A 69 17.82 10.11 -6.08
CA ASN A 69 18.12 9.11 -5.04
C ASN A 69 19.07 9.63 -3.95
N ALA A 70 19.95 10.59 -4.27
CA ALA A 70 20.86 11.21 -3.30
C ALA A 70 20.14 12.28 -2.47
N MET A 71 19.27 13.08 -3.11
CA MET A 71 18.42 14.08 -2.46
C MET A 71 17.40 13.43 -1.51
N LEU A 72 16.82 12.28 -1.88
CA LEU A 72 15.96 11.48 -1.01
C LEU A 72 16.71 10.81 0.16
N ARG A 73 18.05 10.74 0.12
CA ARG A 73 18.86 10.20 1.21
C ARG A 73 19.28 11.31 2.19
N GLU A 74 19.87 12.39 1.69
CA GLU A 74 20.35 13.52 2.52
C GLU A 74 19.22 14.33 3.20
N THR A 75 18.02 14.39 2.61
CA THR A 75 16.90 15.14 3.19
C THR A 75 16.30 14.43 4.43
N PHE A 76 16.57 13.14 4.62
CA PHE A 76 15.81 12.30 5.56
C PHE A 76 16.68 11.60 6.63
N GLU A 77 18.00 11.85 6.64
CA GLU A 77 18.95 11.36 7.66
C GLU A 77 18.49 11.57 9.13
N PRO A 78 17.90 12.72 9.52
CA PRO A 78 17.45 12.93 10.90
C PRO A 78 16.18 12.15 11.28
N LEU A 79 15.41 11.66 10.30
CA LEU A 79 14.21 10.87 10.53
C LEU A 79 14.57 9.40 10.81
N HIS A 80 15.64 8.90 10.18
CA HIS A 80 16.11 7.51 10.28
C HIS A 80 16.53 7.06 11.69
N GLU A 81 16.96 7.97 12.58
CA GLU A 81 17.40 7.56 13.93
C GLU A 81 16.23 7.24 14.87
N HIS A 82 15.08 7.92 14.74
CA HIS A 82 13.92 7.66 15.60
C HIS A 82 13.16 6.37 15.20
N PHE A 83 13.16 6.02 13.91
CA PHE A 83 12.58 4.79 13.38
C PHE A 83 13.28 3.51 13.87
N ARG A 84 14.59 3.59 14.15
CA ARG A 84 15.45 2.42 14.38
C ARG A 84 15.28 1.79 15.77
N GLU A 85 15.03 2.59 16.79
CA GLU A 85 15.00 2.09 18.18
C GLU A 85 13.69 1.41 18.54
N TYR A 86 12.54 1.95 18.10
CA TYR A 86 11.22 1.38 18.40
C TYR A 86 10.99 0.02 17.71
N TRP A 87 11.41 -0.13 16.46
CA TRP A 87 11.17 -1.37 15.71
C TRP A 87 12.17 -2.50 16.00
N ARG A 88 13.41 -2.20 16.37
CA ARG A 88 14.39 -3.24 16.75
C ARG A 88 13.84 -4.11 17.88
N ASP A 89 13.28 -3.49 18.91
CA ASP A 89 12.73 -4.20 20.07
C ASP A 89 11.43 -4.95 19.72
N VAL A 90 10.63 -4.39 18.80
CA VAL A 90 9.41 -5.02 18.29
C VAL A 90 9.73 -6.26 17.45
N PHE A 91 10.69 -6.20 16.51
CA PHE A 91 11.02 -7.35 15.65
C PHE A 91 11.89 -8.41 16.33
N GLU A 92 12.79 -8.04 17.25
CA GLU A 92 13.59 -9.01 18.02
C GLU A 92 12.74 -9.82 19.02
N GLY A 93 11.60 -9.27 19.48
CA GLY A 93 10.68 -9.93 20.41
C GLY A 93 9.70 -10.95 19.80
N PHE A 94 9.60 -11.07 18.48
CA PHE A 94 8.49 -11.78 17.81
C PHE A 94 8.75 -13.20 17.30
N GLY A 95 9.76 -13.91 17.83
CA GLY A 95 10.08 -15.28 17.40
C GLY A 95 8.85 -16.20 17.22
N SER A 96 7.89 -16.19 18.15
CA SER A 96 6.65 -16.98 18.09
C SER A 96 5.42 -16.25 17.53
N LEU A 97 5.48 -14.93 17.31
CA LEU A 97 4.39 -14.13 16.73
C LEU A 97 4.53 -13.91 15.23
N LYS A 98 5.69 -14.25 14.66
CA LYS A 98 6.01 -14.11 13.24
C LYS A 98 4.99 -14.77 12.32
N GLU A 99 4.52 -15.98 12.66
CA GLU A 99 3.51 -16.70 11.87
C GLU A 99 2.12 -16.05 11.93
N ARG A 100 1.83 -15.32 13.01
CA ARG A 100 0.59 -14.54 13.15
C ARG A 100 0.64 -13.22 12.41
N ILE A 101 1.80 -12.56 12.40
CA ILE A 101 1.95 -11.23 11.81
C ILE A 101 2.19 -11.31 10.31
N TYR A 102 3.11 -12.18 9.89
CA TYR A 102 3.54 -12.27 8.51
C TYR A 102 2.73 -13.26 7.68
N PRO A 103 2.48 -12.94 6.40
CA PRO A 103 1.95 -13.90 5.46
C PRO A 103 2.94 -15.05 5.18
N PRO A 104 2.45 -16.22 4.71
CA PRO A 104 3.28 -17.41 4.52
C PRO A 104 4.52 -17.20 3.65
N ASN A 105 4.48 -16.27 2.69
CA ASN A 105 5.62 -15.98 1.82
C ASN A 105 6.82 -15.33 2.54
N LEU A 106 6.62 -14.79 3.74
CA LEU A 106 7.65 -14.12 4.56
C LEU A 106 8.11 -14.96 5.77
N HIS A 107 7.50 -16.12 6.02
CA HIS A 107 7.82 -16.97 7.17
C HIS A 107 9.29 -17.41 7.21
N ASP A 108 9.92 -17.62 6.05
CA ASP A 108 11.32 -18.02 5.94
C ASP A 108 12.31 -16.87 5.64
N ALA A 109 11.83 -15.63 5.57
CA ALA A 109 12.63 -14.51 5.06
C ALA A 109 13.28 -13.64 6.16
N THR A 110 12.69 -13.61 7.37
CA THR A 110 13.16 -12.77 8.52
C THR A 110 13.71 -11.40 8.09
N PRO A 111 12.97 -10.57 7.31
CA PRO A 111 13.53 -9.30 6.86
C PRO A 111 13.79 -8.37 8.05
N SER A 112 14.88 -7.61 8.01
CA SER A 112 15.14 -6.55 8.97
C SER A 112 14.23 -5.34 8.74
N VAL A 113 14.21 -4.41 9.69
CA VAL A 113 13.48 -3.14 9.56
C VAL A 113 13.98 -2.37 8.35
N GLU A 114 15.30 -2.30 8.19
CA GLU A 114 15.97 -1.57 7.12
C GLU A 114 15.65 -2.19 5.76
N GLU A 115 15.56 -3.51 5.69
CA GLU A 115 15.13 -4.21 4.47
C GLU A 115 13.66 -3.89 4.15
N PHE A 116 12.76 -3.87 5.14
CA PHE A 116 11.37 -3.46 4.90
C PHE A 116 11.27 -1.99 4.46
N GLU A 117 11.95 -1.07 5.14
CA GLU A 117 11.95 0.34 4.77
C GLU A 117 12.45 0.52 3.33
N GLN A 118 13.58 -0.10 3.00
CA GLN A 118 14.14 -0.03 1.67
C GLN A 118 13.20 -0.61 0.61
N LEU A 119 12.70 -1.84 0.77
CA LEU A 119 11.88 -2.47 -0.26
C LEU A 119 10.49 -1.84 -0.36
N LEU A 120 9.83 -1.54 0.76
CA LEU A 120 8.45 -1.09 0.77
C LEU A 120 8.30 0.42 0.57
N LEU A 121 9.09 1.23 1.28
CA LEU A 121 8.94 2.69 1.30
C LEU A 121 9.81 3.40 0.27
N GLU A 122 11.04 2.92 0.04
CA GLU A 122 11.96 3.58 -0.90
C GLU A 122 11.84 3.05 -2.34
N GLU A 123 11.45 1.79 -2.50
CA GLU A 123 11.35 1.13 -3.81
C GLU A 123 9.94 0.74 -4.22
N GLY A 124 8.96 0.81 -3.30
CA GLY A 124 7.56 0.50 -3.57
C GLY A 124 7.31 -0.94 -4.00
N ILE A 125 8.10 -1.90 -3.51
CA ILE A 125 7.97 -3.33 -3.81
C ILE A 125 6.98 -3.96 -2.84
N PRO A 126 5.81 -4.46 -3.27
CA PRO A 126 4.92 -5.20 -2.39
C PRO A 126 5.54 -6.53 -1.94
N LEU A 127 5.46 -6.82 -0.63
CA LEU A 127 5.93 -8.08 -0.03
C LEU A 127 4.84 -8.86 0.71
N MET A 128 3.66 -8.26 0.91
CA MET A 128 2.55 -8.88 1.63
C MET A 128 1.81 -9.88 0.74
N TRP A 129 1.83 -11.17 1.11
CA TRP A 129 1.30 -12.36 0.40
C TRP A 129 1.96 -12.68 -0.94
N VAL A 130 2.47 -11.67 -1.64
CA VAL A 130 3.22 -11.78 -2.88
C VAL A 130 4.49 -10.95 -2.81
N PRO A 131 5.56 -11.32 -3.54
CA PRO A 131 5.67 -12.52 -4.36
C PRO A 131 5.97 -13.76 -3.50
N GLY A 132 5.98 -14.96 -4.09
CA GLY A 132 6.29 -16.19 -3.36
C GLY A 132 7.69 -16.22 -2.74
N PRO A 133 7.95 -17.12 -1.75
CA PRO A 133 9.14 -17.07 -0.89
C PRO A 133 10.49 -17.00 -1.61
N LYS A 134 10.63 -17.74 -2.73
CA LYS A 134 11.88 -17.73 -3.53
C LYS A 134 12.17 -16.39 -4.18
N VAL A 135 11.13 -15.62 -4.51
CA VAL A 135 11.27 -14.28 -5.09
C VAL A 135 11.57 -13.29 -3.98
N VAL A 136 10.89 -13.38 -2.83
CA VAL A 136 11.21 -12.56 -1.64
C VAL A 136 12.69 -12.70 -1.28
N ARG A 137 13.19 -13.92 -1.11
CA ARG A 137 14.60 -14.15 -0.79
C ARG A 137 15.54 -13.53 -1.83
N ALA A 138 15.24 -13.72 -3.12
CA ALA A 138 16.04 -13.10 -4.17
C ALA A 138 16.02 -11.56 -4.13
N LEU A 139 14.92 -10.93 -3.71
CA LEU A 139 14.82 -9.48 -3.58
C LEU A 139 15.64 -8.94 -2.39
N LEU A 140 15.61 -9.66 -1.27
CA LEU A 140 16.42 -9.35 -0.08
C LEU A 140 17.91 -9.53 -0.37
N ASP A 141 18.29 -10.62 -1.04
CA ASP A 141 19.68 -10.91 -1.42
C ASP A 141 20.24 -9.93 -2.49
N ALA A 142 19.38 -9.15 -3.15
CA ALA A 142 19.81 -8.29 -4.24
C ALA A 142 20.53 -7.03 -3.70
N PRO A 143 21.66 -6.63 -4.30
CA PRO A 143 22.52 -5.59 -3.73
C PRO A 143 21.95 -4.16 -3.87
N ASN A 144 20.93 -3.95 -4.70
CA ASN A 144 20.35 -2.63 -4.95
C ASN A 144 19.01 -2.69 -5.72
N ALA A 145 18.33 -1.55 -5.78
CA ALA A 145 17.07 -1.34 -6.49
C ALA A 145 17.11 -1.78 -7.97
N VAL A 146 18.23 -1.57 -8.68
CA VAL A 146 18.35 -1.94 -10.10
C VAL A 146 18.30 -3.46 -10.26
N GLU A 147 19.02 -4.20 -9.42
CA GLU A 147 18.96 -5.67 -9.42
C GLU A 147 17.60 -6.19 -8.97
N ARG A 148 16.97 -5.60 -7.94
CA ARG A 148 15.60 -5.96 -7.54
C ARG A 148 14.59 -5.77 -8.67
N ARG A 149 14.65 -4.63 -9.37
CA ARG A 149 13.81 -4.39 -10.56
C ARG A 149 14.07 -5.39 -11.68
N ARG A 150 15.34 -5.78 -11.90
CA ARG A 150 15.70 -6.84 -12.88
C ARG A 150 15.18 -8.21 -12.45
N ILE A 151 15.17 -8.52 -11.15
CA ILE A 151 14.62 -9.78 -10.62
C ILE A 151 13.12 -9.84 -10.91
N ILE A 152 12.36 -8.78 -10.61
CA ILE A 152 10.92 -8.71 -10.92
C ILE A 152 10.70 -8.87 -12.42
N GLY A 153 11.45 -8.15 -13.25
CA GLY A 153 11.34 -8.23 -14.71
C GLY A 153 11.69 -9.60 -15.30
N ARG A 154 12.63 -10.35 -14.70
CA ARG A 154 13.00 -11.72 -15.13
C ARG A 154 12.03 -12.77 -14.61
N ARG A 155 11.51 -12.61 -13.40
CA ARG A 155 10.65 -13.58 -12.70
C ARG A 155 9.15 -13.31 -12.87
N TRP A 156 8.78 -12.35 -13.72
CA TRP A 156 7.39 -11.89 -13.88
C TRP A 156 6.36 -13.02 -14.02
N LYS A 157 6.62 -14.06 -14.82
CA LYS A 157 5.70 -15.21 -14.98
C LYS A 157 5.41 -15.94 -13.67
N GLY A 158 6.45 -16.15 -12.86
CA GLY A 158 6.28 -16.76 -11.54
C GLY A 158 5.54 -15.82 -10.59
N ILE A 159 5.83 -14.52 -10.64
CA ILE A 159 5.17 -13.51 -9.82
C ILE A 159 3.67 -13.44 -10.13
N ILE A 160 3.27 -13.39 -11.40
CA ILE A 160 1.85 -13.35 -11.76
C ILE A 160 1.11 -14.61 -11.32
N ASN A 161 1.77 -15.78 -11.34
CA ASN A 161 1.17 -17.02 -10.84
C ASN A 161 1.00 -16.97 -9.31
N HIS A 162 1.97 -16.42 -8.56
CA HIS A 162 1.78 -16.20 -7.12
C HIS A 162 0.63 -15.22 -6.85
N CYS A 163 0.49 -14.18 -7.66
CA CYS A 163 -0.62 -13.24 -7.54
C CYS A 163 -1.96 -13.92 -7.79
N GLU A 164 -2.07 -14.68 -8.89
CA GLU A 164 -3.28 -15.43 -9.22
C GLU A 164 -3.70 -16.36 -8.09
N THR A 165 -2.78 -17.17 -7.53
CA THR A 165 -3.11 -18.05 -6.40
C THR A 165 -3.68 -17.27 -5.21
N VAL A 166 -3.07 -16.13 -4.86
CA VAL A 166 -3.57 -15.30 -3.74
C VAL A 166 -4.93 -14.68 -4.06
N ILE A 167 -5.15 -14.22 -5.30
CA ILE A 167 -6.43 -13.65 -5.76
C ILE A 167 -7.52 -14.72 -5.80
N GLU A 168 -7.20 -15.94 -6.23
CA GLU A 168 -8.15 -17.05 -6.29
C GLU A 168 -8.68 -17.44 -4.91
N ASP A 169 -7.84 -17.30 -3.87
CA ASP A 169 -8.17 -17.57 -2.46
C ASP A 169 -8.94 -16.42 -1.76
N VAL A 170 -9.28 -15.33 -2.47
CA VAL A 170 -10.16 -14.28 -1.95
C VAL A 170 -11.61 -14.72 -2.09
N ASP A 171 -12.32 -14.81 -0.97
CA ASP A 171 -13.69 -15.35 -0.91
C ASP A 171 -14.67 -14.44 -0.15
N HIS A 172 -14.20 -13.31 0.40
CA HIS A 172 -15.09 -12.32 1.00
C HIS A 172 -16.13 -11.81 -0.02
N PRO A 173 -17.45 -11.87 0.28
CA PRO A 173 -18.50 -11.54 -0.68
C PRO A 173 -18.38 -10.15 -1.33
N GLU A 174 -17.99 -9.14 -0.55
CA GLU A 174 -17.80 -7.76 -1.04
C GLU A 174 -16.62 -7.61 -2.01
N LEU A 175 -15.70 -8.59 -2.05
CA LEU A 175 -14.47 -8.52 -2.84
C LEU A 175 -14.54 -9.32 -4.15
N LEU A 176 -15.62 -10.06 -4.38
CA LEU A 176 -15.72 -10.97 -5.53
C LEU A 176 -15.67 -10.26 -6.89
N GLU A 177 -16.22 -9.04 -6.99
CA GLU A 177 -16.13 -8.23 -8.21
C GLU A 177 -14.68 -7.76 -8.46
N TYR A 178 -14.03 -7.21 -7.44
CA TYR A 178 -12.63 -6.77 -7.52
C TYR A 178 -11.67 -7.92 -7.84
N ARG A 179 -11.94 -9.11 -7.28
CA ARG A 179 -11.24 -10.36 -7.62
C ARG A 179 -11.33 -10.66 -9.12
N GLY A 180 -12.50 -10.52 -9.73
CA GLY A 180 -12.68 -10.69 -11.18
C GLY A 180 -11.75 -9.78 -11.99
N PHE A 181 -11.74 -8.48 -11.69
CA PHE A 181 -10.85 -7.52 -12.36
C PHE A 181 -9.35 -7.79 -12.11
N ALA A 182 -8.99 -8.32 -10.94
CA ALA A 182 -7.61 -8.72 -10.65
C ALA A 182 -7.19 -9.93 -11.50
N ILE A 183 -8.08 -10.90 -11.72
CA ILE A 183 -7.86 -12.04 -12.64
C ILE A 183 -7.73 -11.55 -14.09
N ASP A 184 -8.51 -10.56 -14.52
CA ASP A 184 -8.35 -9.96 -15.85
C ASP A 184 -6.95 -9.34 -16.05
N CYS A 185 -6.38 -8.73 -15.00
CA CYS A 185 -4.99 -8.25 -15.03
C CYS A 185 -3.99 -9.39 -15.23
N VAL A 186 -4.19 -10.55 -14.57
CA VAL A 186 -3.37 -11.75 -14.74
C VAL A 186 -3.45 -12.25 -16.18
N ALA A 187 -4.67 -12.39 -16.72
CA ALA A 187 -4.90 -12.85 -18.09
C ALA A 187 -4.23 -11.91 -19.11
N ALA A 188 -4.43 -10.60 -18.97
CA ALA A 188 -3.79 -9.60 -19.83
C ALA A 188 -2.25 -9.68 -19.77
N LEU A 189 -1.65 -9.88 -18.59
CA LEU A 189 -0.20 -10.08 -18.47
C LEU A 189 0.29 -11.36 -19.14
N ARG A 190 -0.46 -12.46 -19.03
CA ARG A 190 -0.12 -13.74 -19.69
C ARG A 190 -0.12 -13.61 -21.21
N ASP A 191 -1.11 -12.91 -21.75
CA ASP A 191 -1.29 -12.71 -23.19
C ASP A 191 -0.36 -11.62 -23.76
N GLY A 192 0.45 -10.98 -22.90
CA GLY A 192 1.41 -9.96 -23.31
C GLY A 192 0.82 -8.55 -23.43
N HIS A 193 -0.44 -8.37 -23.01
CA HIS A 193 -1.15 -7.09 -22.94
C HIS A 193 -0.78 -6.29 -21.68
N ASN A 194 0.52 -5.96 -21.56
CA ASN A 194 1.07 -5.27 -20.39
C ASN A 194 0.40 -3.90 -20.14
N ASN A 195 0.09 -3.17 -21.21
CA ASN A 195 -0.43 -1.81 -21.08
C ASN A 195 -1.85 -1.80 -20.50
N PRO A 196 -2.82 -2.57 -21.06
CA PRO A 196 -4.13 -2.76 -20.43
C PRO A 196 -4.03 -3.28 -18.99
N ALA A 197 -3.16 -4.25 -18.72
CA ALA A 197 -2.99 -4.79 -17.36
C ALA A 197 -2.56 -3.72 -16.35
N GLN A 198 -1.60 -2.86 -16.71
CA GLN A 198 -1.17 -1.77 -15.83
C GLN A 198 -2.28 -0.74 -15.60
N ALA A 199 -3.02 -0.36 -16.66
CA ALA A 199 -4.11 0.60 -16.55
C ALA A 199 -5.23 0.06 -15.64
N LEU A 200 -5.62 -1.20 -15.83
CA LEU A 200 -6.64 -1.85 -15.01
C LEU A 200 -6.17 -1.99 -13.56
N ALA A 201 -4.95 -2.45 -13.31
CA ALA A 201 -4.41 -2.58 -11.95
C ALA A 201 -4.35 -1.22 -11.22
N ALA A 202 -3.95 -0.14 -11.91
CA ALA A 202 -3.91 1.20 -11.30
C ALA A 202 -5.31 1.71 -10.93
N ASN A 203 -6.32 1.50 -11.78
CA ASN A 203 -7.69 1.89 -11.50
C ASN A 203 -8.34 1.01 -10.43
N LEU A 204 -8.08 -0.29 -10.47
CA LEU A 204 -8.60 -1.25 -9.50
C LEU A 204 -8.06 -0.96 -8.09
N LEU A 205 -6.78 -0.64 -7.97
CA LEU A 205 -6.21 -0.17 -6.70
C LEU A 205 -6.98 1.05 -6.16
N ASP A 206 -7.24 2.03 -7.02
CA ASP A 206 -7.95 3.24 -6.64
C ASP A 206 -9.41 2.96 -6.22
N SER A 207 -10.10 2.08 -6.95
CA SER A 207 -11.46 1.64 -6.62
C SER A 207 -11.52 0.92 -5.27
N LEU A 208 -10.60 -0.02 -5.02
CA LEU A 208 -10.48 -0.72 -3.73
C LEU A 208 -10.26 0.27 -2.57
N MET A 209 -9.34 1.22 -2.75
CA MET A 209 -9.09 2.24 -1.74
C MET A 209 -10.33 3.10 -1.49
N GLN A 210 -11.05 3.51 -2.53
CA GLN A 210 -12.24 4.35 -2.42
C GLN A 210 -13.42 3.62 -1.76
N ALA A 211 -13.58 2.32 -2.00
CA ALA A 211 -14.68 1.53 -1.46
C ALA A 211 -14.54 1.27 0.05
N HIS A 212 -13.31 1.05 0.53
CA HIS A 212 -13.07 0.56 1.89
C HIS A 212 -12.44 1.57 2.85
N PHE A 213 -12.11 2.78 2.39
CA PHE A 213 -11.59 3.86 3.24
C PHE A 213 -12.32 5.17 3.03
N SER A 214 -12.58 5.87 4.13
CA SER A 214 -13.01 7.26 4.08
C SER A 214 -11.95 8.15 3.42
N GLN A 215 -12.35 9.35 3.00
CA GLN A 215 -11.42 10.29 2.38
C GLN A 215 -10.24 10.67 3.29
N SER A 216 -10.48 10.81 4.60
CA SER A 216 -9.44 11.17 5.58
C SER A 216 -8.46 10.01 5.80
N GLU A 217 -8.94 8.77 5.84
CA GLU A 217 -8.08 7.58 5.94
C GLU A 217 -7.22 7.41 4.70
N ARG A 218 -7.82 7.53 3.50
CA ARG A 218 -7.04 7.50 2.25
C ARG A 218 -5.95 8.56 2.22
N ALA A 219 -6.26 9.79 2.65
CA ALA A 219 -5.27 10.86 2.69
C ALA A 219 -4.06 10.48 3.56
N LYS A 220 -4.24 9.79 4.70
CA LYS A 220 -3.12 9.30 5.52
C LYS A 220 -2.28 8.24 4.80
N LEU A 221 -2.93 7.34 4.06
CA LEU A 221 -2.27 6.23 3.37
C LEU A 221 -1.57 6.65 2.06
N THR A 222 -1.97 7.77 1.44
CA THR A 222 -1.52 8.12 0.08
C THR A 222 -0.90 9.51 -0.07
N SER A 223 -1.05 10.41 0.90
CA SER A 223 -0.59 11.80 0.76
C SER A 223 0.88 11.94 1.09
N HIS A 224 1.66 12.47 0.15
CA HIS A 224 3.05 12.89 0.38
C HIS A 224 3.15 14.23 1.12
N ARG A 225 2.05 15.00 1.19
CA ARG A 225 1.99 16.30 1.89
C ARG A 225 1.91 16.17 3.41
N LEU A 226 1.50 14.99 3.89
CA LEU A 226 1.43 14.68 5.32
C LEU A 226 2.76 14.10 5.85
N GLY A 227 3.78 14.00 4.99
CA GLY A 227 5.07 13.37 5.31
C GLY A 227 5.19 11.96 4.75
N LYS A 228 6.29 11.28 5.10
CA LYS A 228 6.51 9.86 4.78
C LYS A 228 5.45 9.03 5.49
N PHE A 229 4.98 7.96 4.83
CA PHE A 229 4.13 6.98 5.50
C PHE A 229 4.91 6.37 6.69
N ASP A 230 4.44 6.67 7.89
CA ASP A 230 5.06 6.20 9.13
C ASP A 230 4.55 4.79 9.43
N LEU A 231 5.46 3.80 9.39
CA LEU A 231 5.12 2.42 9.73
C LEU A 231 4.70 2.28 11.19
N ASN A 232 5.16 3.16 12.09
CA ASN A 232 4.85 3.15 13.54
C ASN A 232 3.40 3.52 13.85
N ASP A 233 2.78 4.36 13.01
CA ASP A 233 1.43 4.88 13.23
C ASP A 233 0.32 3.85 12.95
N HIS A 234 0.72 2.67 12.44
CA HIS A 234 -0.19 1.66 11.94
C HIS A 234 0.15 0.28 12.49
N GLY A 235 -0.86 -0.57 12.68
CA GLY A 235 -0.63 -1.99 12.92
C GLY A 235 0.25 -2.57 11.81
N ILE A 236 1.22 -3.40 12.17
CA ILE A 236 2.27 -3.91 11.26
C ILE A 236 1.76 -4.40 9.90
N ARG A 237 0.60 -5.08 9.83
CA ARG A 237 0.03 -5.54 8.55
C ARG A 237 -0.45 -4.39 7.67
N VAL A 238 -1.08 -3.38 8.25
CA VAL A 238 -1.46 -2.14 7.56
C VAL A 238 -0.19 -1.47 7.06
N ALA A 239 0.80 -1.31 7.94
CA ALA A 239 2.06 -0.66 7.61
C ALA A 239 2.75 -1.31 6.41
N LEU A 240 2.95 -2.63 6.45
CA LEU A 240 3.62 -3.38 5.39
C LEU A 240 2.81 -3.48 4.08
N THR A 241 1.48 -3.40 4.15
CA THR A 241 0.60 -3.44 2.97
C THR A 241 0.55 -2.09 2.26
N PHE A 242 0.43 -0.99 3.01
CA PHE A 242 0.14 0.32 2.45
C PHE A 242 1.38 1.20 2.23
N ALA A 243 2.54 0.88 2.78
CA ALA A 243 3.79 1.57 2.43
C ALA A 243 4.09 1.58 0.90
N PRO A 244 3.97 0.44 0.17
CA PRO A 244 4.08 0.45 -1.28
C PRO A 244 2.94 1.20 -1.99
N VAL A 245 1.74 1.28 -1.38
CA VAL A 245 0.62 2.07 -1.90
C VAL A 245 0.94 3.56 -1.82
N TRP A 246 1.50 4.02 -0.70
CA TRP A 246 1.98 5.39 -0.54
C TRP A 246 3.04 5.73 -1.60
N TYR A 247 4.01 4.84 -1.83
CA TYR A 247 5.01 5.01 -2.89
C TYR A 247 4.37 5.15 -4.28
N ALA A 248 3.40 4.30 -4.60
CA ALA A 248 2.68 4.35 -5.88
C ALA A 248 1.85 5.64 -6.07
N HIS A 249 1.55 6.36 -4.98
CA HIS A 249 0.87 7.65 -4.97
C HIS A 249 1.81 8.86 -4.94
N ALA A 250 3.12 8.65 -5.18
CA ALA A 250 4.08 9.74 -5.34
C ALA A 250 3.57 10.82 -6.29
N GLU A 251 3.82 12.07 -5.91
CA GLU A 251 3.32 13.22 -6.65
C GLU A 251 3.85 13.23 -8.08
N TYR A 252 2.96 13.56 -9.02
CA TYR A 252 3.25 13.71 -10.43
C TYR A 252 2.29 14.76 -11.00
N TRP A 253 2.80 15.91 -11.42
CA TRP A 253 1.99 17.01 -11.90
C TRP A 253 2.37 17.35 -13.35
N PRO A 254 1.72 16.74 -14.36
CA PRO A 254 2.03 17.02 -15.78
C PRO A 254 1.99 18.51 -16.12
N LYS A 255 1.06 19.24 -15.50
CA LYS A 255 0.89 20.70 -15.66
C LYS A 255 2.09 21.52 -15.15
N ASN A 256 2.87 20.99 -14.22
CA ASN A 256 4.07 21.63 -13.69
C ASN A 256 5.33 21.28 -14.51
N GLY A 257 5.20 20.40 -15.52
CA GLY A 257 6.33 19.93 -16.33
C GLY A 257 7.09 18.76 -15.70
N ASP A 258 6.55 18.11 -14.67
CA ASP A 258 7.19 16.96 -14.02
C ASP A 258 7.50 15.85 -15.04
N PRO A 259 8.71 15.26 -15.03
CA PRO A 259 9.04 14.18 -15.93
C PRO A 259 8.20 12.93 -15.61
N ILE A 260 7.76 12.21 -16.65
CA ILE A 260 7.03 10.97 -16.45
C ILE A 260 7.96 9.92 -15.78
N PRO A 261 7.61 9.41 -14.59
CA PRO A 261 8.47 8.46 -13.90
C PRO A 261 8.54 7.11 -14.62
N ARG A 262 9.67 6.42 -14.47
CA ARG A 262 9.90 5.07 -15.01
C ARG A 262 9.42 3.96 -14.08
N VAL A 263 9.22 4.28 -12.80
CA VAL A 263 8.65 3.38 -11.80
C VAL A 263 7.13 3.43 -11.85
N PHE A 264 6.49 2.35 -11.43
CA PHE A 264 5.03 2.29 -11.37
C PHE A 264 4.50 3.42 -10.48
N GLY A 265 3.49 4.13 -10.98
CA GLY A 265 2.74 5.10 -10.20
C GLY A 265 1.29 5.14 -10.66
N ARG A 266 0.36 5.25 -9.71
CA ARG A 266 -1.09 5.30 -9.97
C ARG A 266 -1.44 6.53 -10.80
N HIS A 267 -0.99 7.70 -10.36
CA HIS A 267 -1.28 8.97 -11.02
C HIS A 267 -0.70 9.06 -12.46
N PRO A 268 0.59 8.79 -12.71
CA PRO A 268 1.14 8.76 -14.06
C PRO A 268 0.61 7.61 -14.93
N SER A 269 0.03 6.54 -14.36
CA SER A 269 -0.68 5.55 -15.17
C SER A 269 -1.98 6.14 -15.76
N ALA A 270 -2.68 7.02 -15.04
CA ALA A 270 -3.89 7.68 -15.54
C ALA A 270 -3.60 8.87 -16.48
N HIS A 271 -2.57 9.67 -16.18
CA HIS A 271 -2.33 10.96 -16.87
C HIS A 271 -0.99 11.07 -17.60
N GLY A 272 -0.13 10.05 -17.52
CA GLY A 272 1.22 10.03 -18.11
C GLY A 272 1.45 8.86 -19.07
N VAL A 273 0.42 8.45 -19.83
CA VAL A 273 0.48 7.30 -20.76
C VAL A 273 1.64 7.47 -21.74
N SER A 274 2.68 6.66 -21.56
CA SER A 274 3.93 6.75 -22.32
C SER A 274 4.74 5.45 -22.21
N ARG A 275 5.73 5.27 -23.08
CA ARG A 275 6.69 4.14 -23.00
C ARG A 275 7.59 4.21 -21.75
N SER A 276 7.67 5.35 -21.08
CA SER A 276 8.40 5.49 -19.82
C SER A 276 7.63 4.86 -18.67
N GLN A 277 6.30 5.06 -18.62
CA GLN A 277 5.46 4.58 -17.52
C GLN A 277 4.84 3.20 -17.81
N TYR A 278 4.40 2.96 -19.03
CA TYR A 278 3.74 1.71 -19.41
C TYR A 278 4.77 0.66 -19.82
N SER A 279 4.99 -0.31 -18.93
CA SER A 279 5.94 -1.40 -19.13
C SER A 279 5.48 -2.69 -18.45
N ARG A 280 5.96 -3.85 -18.92
CA ARG A 280 5.67 -5.14 -18.27
C ARG A 280 6.06 -5.14 -16.78
N ILE A 281 7.18 -4.52 -16.43
CA ILE A 281 7.63 -4.47 -15.04
C ILE A 281 6.63 -3.67 -14.20
N ASN A 282 6.20 -2.50 -14.66
CA ASN A 282 5.26 -1.66 -13.93
C ASN A 282 3.86 -2.31 -13.85
N ALA A 283 3.43 -3.02 -14.89
CA ALA A 283 2.21 -3.83 -14.85
C ALA A 283 2.27 -4.92 -13.77
N VAL A 284 3.42 -5.59 -13.60
CA VAL A 284 3.64 -6.58 -12.54
C VAL A 284 3.63 -5.93 -11.16
N TYR A 285 4.27 -4.77 -10.98
CA TYR A 285 4.19 -4.01 -9.72
C TYR A 285 2.74 -3.64 -9.37
N GLY A 286 1.98 -3.14 -10.36
CA GLY A 286 0.57 -2.82 -10.17
C GLY A 286 -0.25 -4.04 -9.74
N LEU A 287 -0.07 -5.19 -10.40
CA LEU A 287 -0.76 -6.43 -10.02
C LEU A 287 -0.37 -6.90 -8.61
N MET A 288 0.92 -6.86 -8.26
CA MET A 288 1.37 -7.22 -6.92
C MET A 288 0.72 -6.34 -5.86
N LEU A 289 0.65 -5.03 -6.12
CA LEU A 289 0.08 -4.06 -5.18
C LEU A 289 -1.41 -4.28 -4.97
N VAL A 290 -2.17 -4.44 -6.06
CA VAL A 290 -3.60 -4.79 -6.00
C VAL A 290 -3.79 -6.11 -5.25
N THR A 291 -2.98 -7.12 -5.52
CA THR A 291 -3.08 -8.43 -4.85
C THR A 291 -2.89 -8.29 -3.34
N SER A 292 -1.87 -7.55 -2.90
CA SER A 292 -1.62 -7.31 -1.48
C SER A 292 -2.77 -6.57 -0.80
N VAL A 293 -3.32 -5.54 -1.44
CA VAL A 293 -4.46 -4.77 -0.89
C VAL A 293 -5.74 -5.60 -0.87
N LEU A 294 -6.03 -6.35 -1.93
CA LEU A 294 -7.21 -7.21 -2.00
C LEU A 294 -7.15 -8.29 -0.92
N LYS A 295 -5.99 -8.95 -0.74
CA LYS A 295 -5.84 -9.97 0.29
C LYS A 295 -5.86 -9.39 1.70
N PHE A 296 -5.37 -8.16 1.88
CA PHE A 296 -5.51 -7.45 3.16
C PHE A 296 -6.99 -7.30 3.53
N PHE A 297 -7.84 -6.78 2.64
CA PHE A 297 -9.27 -6.64 2.94
C PHE A 297 -9.95 -8.00 3.16
N ASP A 298 -9.61 -9.03 2.38
CA ASP A 298 -10.18 -10.37 2.56
C ASP A 298 -9.92 -10.97 3.95
N VAL A 299 -8.79 -10.60 4.56
CA VAL A 299 -8.38 -11.08 5.89
C VAL A 299 -8.95 -10.21 7.02
N GLU A 300 -9.13 -8.91 6.79
CA GLU A 300 -9.43 -7.94 7.86
C GLU A 300 -10.90 -7.49 7.88
N LEU A 301 -11.67 -7.70 6.81
CA LEU A 301 -13.11 -7.45 6.80
C LEU A 301 -13.87 -8.50 7.64
N GLU A 302 -14.93 -8.07 8.32
CA GLU A 302 -15.82 -8.95 9.08
C GLU A 302 -16.67 -9.80 8.13
N ARG A 303 -16.84 -11.09 8.46
CA ARG A 303 -17.66 -12.04 7.70
C ARG A 303 -19.09 -12.15 8.20
#